data_AF-B0X8Y3-F1
#
_entry.id   AF-B0X8Y3-F1
#
_cell.length_a   1.000
_cell.length_b   1.000
_cell.length_c   1.000
_cell.angle_alpha   90.00
_cell.angle_beta   90.00
_cell.angle_gamma   90.00
#
_symmetry.space_group_name_H-M   'P 1'
#
loop_
_entity.id
_entity.type
_entity.pdbx_description
1 polymer ?
#
loop_
_entity_poly.entity_id
_entity_poly.type
_entity_poly.pdbx_seq_one_letter_code
_entity_poly.pdbx_strand_id
1 'polypeptide(L)'
;MYHTAHRAPGEEKQNQAPADANFLIIYYSTAVILASGVAHMSQMQTVTLYSLQILGHVLYVAFECATLTRMVNLMTEANESIGWELYNLDWPETLECDQQFQEDYRSVRQAVLTVLEVAQQPLGLNCFGFFEFTQDRFWELLNMAYNFYTFLRNFV
;
A
#
# COMPACT_ATOMS: atom_id res chain seq x y z
N MET A 1 8.24 -32.43 -17.43
CA MET A 1 9.04 -31.23 -17.76
C MET A 1 8.22 -30.01 -17.37
N TYR A 2 8.04 -29.77 -16.07
CA TYR A 2 7.44 -28.55 -15.52
C TYR A 2 8.50 -27.90 -14.67
N HIS A 3 9.02 -26.77 -15.15
CA HIS A 3 9.90 -25.89 -14.40
C HIS A 3 9.06 -25.21 -13.30
N THR A 4 8.89 -25.85 -12.15
CA THR A 4 8.54 -25.16 -10.91
C THR A 4 9.81 -24.48 -10.42
N ALA A 5 9.99 -23.24 -10.86
CA ALA A 5 10.96 -22.34 -10.25
C ALA A 5 10.53 -22.12 -8.79
N HIS A 6 11.11 -22.92 -7.89
CA HIS A 6 11.17 -22.61 -6.47
C HIS A 6 11.96 -21.30 -6.35
N ARG A 7 11.26 -20.17 -6.46
CA ARG A 7 11.81 -18.83 -6.17
C ARG A 7 12.22 -18.84 -4.71
N ALA A 8 13.51 -18.63 -4.46
CA ALA A 8 14.05 -18.68 -3.11
C ALA A 8 13.46 -17.52 -2.28
N PRO A 9 13.05 -17.74 -1.02
CA PRO A 9 12.45 -16.73 -0.16
C PRO A 9 13.35 -15.50 0.15
N GLY A 10 14.60 -15.51 -0.34
CA GLY A 10 15.53 -14.37 -0.29
C GLY A 10 15.36 -13.35 -1.44
N GLU A 11 14.86 -13.75 -2.61
CA GLU A 11 14.74 -12.85 -3.77
C GLU A 11 13.51 -11.92 -3.69
N GLU A 12 12.42 -12.35 -3.05
CA GLU A 12 11.26 -11.48 -2.80
C GLU A 12 11.60 -10.36 -1.80
N LYS A 13 12.34 -10.67 -0.72
CA LYS A 13 12.77 -9.65 0.25
C LYS A 13 13.70 -8.60 -0.35
N GLN A 14 14.53 -8.98 -1.32
CA GLN A 14 15.48 -8.07 -1.98
C GLN A 14 14.79 -7.08 -2.93
N ASN A 15 13.68 -7.47 -3.57
CA ASN A 15 12.90 -6.60 -4.47
C ASN A 15 11.82 -5.78 -3.76
N GLN A 16 11.40 -6.19 -2.55
CA GLN A 16 10.44 -5.45 -1.72
C GLN A 16 11.09 -4.22 -1.07
N ALA A 17 12.34 -4.34 -0.59
CA ALA A 17 13.08 -3.28 0.09
C ALA A 17 13.14 -1.92 -0.65
N PRO A 18 13.41 -1.85 -1.98
CA PRO A 18 13.38 -0.57 -2.70
C PRO A 18 11.99 0.03 -2.83
N ALA A 19 10.93 -0.80 -2.94
CA ALA A 19 9.56 -0.31 -3.00
C ALA A 19 9.13 0.30 -1.66
N ASP A 20 9.41 -0.40 -0.57
CA ASP A 20 9.12 0.05 0.81
C ASP A 20 9.80 1.38 1.14
N ALA A 21 11.06 1.55 0.71
CA ALA A 21 11.80 2.80 0.86
C ALA A 21 11.17 3.94 0.03
N ASN A 22 10.74 3.65 -1.20
CA ASN A 22 10.09 4.63 -2.06
C ASN A 22 8.77 5.12 -1.45
N PHE A 23 7.93 4.22 -0.92
CA PHE A 23 6.68 4.62 -0.25
C PHE A 23 6.94 5.54 0.94
N LEU A 24 7.96 5.24 1.75
CA LEU A 24 8.34 6.07 2.90
C LEU A 24 8.82 7.46 2.45
N ILE A 25 9.68 7.52 1.43
CA ILE A 25 10.17 8.79 0.87
C ILE A 25 9.01 9.61 0.28
N ILE A 26 8.12 8.97 -0.48
CA ILE A 26 6.94 9.63 -1.07
C ILE A 26 6.03 10.18 0.03
N TYR A 27 5.80 9.43 1.11
CA TYR A 27 4.97 9.84 2.23
C TYR A 27 5.50 11.12 2.90
N TYR A 28 6.77 11.13 3.31
CA TYR A 28 7.36 12.29 3.99
C TYR A 28 7.57 13.49 3.05
N SER A 29 7.98 13.25 1.79
CA SER A 29 8.16 14.34 0.83
C SER A 29 6.82 15.01 0.50
N THR A 30 5.73 14.25 0.37
CA THR A 30 4.37 14.78 0.16
C THR A 30 3.98 15.71 1.31
N ALA A 31 4.17 15.31 2.57
CA ALA A 31 3.86 16.16 3.71
C ALA A 31 4.64 17.50 3.71
N VAL A 32 5.92 17.45 3.36
CA VAL A 32 6.77 18.65 3.26
C VAL A 32 6.32 19.55 2.09
N ILE A 33 6.00 18.97 0.93
CA ILE A 33 5.52 19.71 -0.25
C ILE A 33 4.20 20.41 0.06
N LEU A 34 3.25 19.71 0.71
CA LEU A 34 1.98 20.30 1.09
C LEU A 34 2.17 21.49 2.03
N ALA A 35 2.95 21.30 3.11
CA ALA A 35 3.14 22.33 4.11
C ALA A 35 3.93 23.54 3.59
N SER A 36 4.99 23.31 2.82
CA SER A 36 5.79 24.39 2.21
C SER A 36 5.01 25.14 1.13
N GLY A 37 4.21 24.44 0.30
CA GLY A 37 3.34 25.05 -0.70
C GLY A 37 2.30 25.99 -0.08
N VAL A 38 1.63 25.55 1.00
CA VAL A 38 0.65 26.38 1.72
C VAL A 38 1.32 27.55 2.44
N ALA A 39 2.51 27.34 3.04
CA ALA A 39 3.27 28.42 3.68
C ALA A 39 3.66 29.52 2.68
N HIS A 40 4.15 29.10 1.50
CA HIS A 40 4.51 30.03 0.43
C HIS A 40 3.29 30.80 -0.09
N MET A 41 2.13 30.15 -0.22
CA MET A 41 0.87 30.83 -0.55
C MET A 41 0.45 31.85 0.51
N SER A 42 0.65 31.56 1.80
CA SER A 42 0.30 32.45 2.90
C SER A 42 1.15 33.74 2.93
N GLN A 43 2.37 33.71 2.40
CA GLN A 43 3.26 34.88 2.35
C GLN A 43 2.97 35.80 1.16
N MET A 44 2.27 35.32 0.13
CA MET A 44 2.02 36.07 -1.10
C MET A 44 0.77 36.96 -0.96
N GLN A 45 0.97 38.28 -1.00
CA GLN A 45 -0.11 39.27 -0.86
C GLN A 45 -0.96 39.44 -2.14
N THR A 46 -0.51 38.91 -3.29
CA THR A 46 -1.18 39.02 -4.59
C THR A 46 -1.27 37.68 -5.31
N VAL A 47 -2.45 37.37 -5.88
CA VAL A 47 -2.65 36.17 -6.70
C VAL A 47 -2.00 36.36 -8.07
N THR A 48 -0.94 35.60 -8.33
CA THR A 48 -0.23 35.55 -9.62
C THR A 48 -0.41 34.19 -10.28
N LEU A 49 -0.10 34.07 -11.58
CA LEU A 49 -0.08 32.77 -12.28
C LEU A 49 0.80 31.74 -11.57
N TYR A 50 1.89 32.18 -10.94
CA TYR A 50 2.77 31.34 -10.14
C TYR A 50 2.08 30.76 -8.90
N SER A 51 1.28 31.57 -8.19
CA SER A 51 0.50 31.07 -7.05
C SER A 51 -0.56 30.03 -7.45
N LEU A 52 -1.16 30.17 -8.65
CA LEU A 52 -2.08 29.17 -9.20
C LEU A 52 -1.36 27.87 -9.57
N GLN A 53 -0.15 27.96 -10.13
CA GLN A 53 0.68 26.80 -10.42
C GLN A 53 1.01 25.99 -9.15
N ILE A 54 1.42 26.68 -8.08
CA ILE A 54 1.72 26.05 -6.78
C ILE A 54 0.49 25.38 -6.20
N LEU A 55 -0.66 26.08 -6.18
CA LEU A 55 -1.91 25.52 -5.69
C LEU A 55 -2.29 24.26 -6.48
N GLY A 56 -2.19 24.31 -7.81
CA GLY A 56 -2.46 23.16 -8.67
C GLY A 56 -1.54 21.98 -8.36
N HIS A 57 -0.24 22.24 -8.14
CA HIS A 57 0.72 21.20 -7.79
C HIS A 57 0.44 20.58 -6.42
N VAL A 58 0.14 21.39 -5.40
CA VAL A 58 -0.20 20.92 -4.05
C VAL A 58 -1.44 20.04 -4.07
N LEU A 59 -2.49 20.47 -4.79
CA LEU A 59 -3.72 19.68 -4.95
C LEU A 59 -3.47 18.38 -5.71
N TYR A 60 -2.67 18.43 -6.78
CA TYR A 60 -2.31 17.25 -7.56
C TYR A 60 -1.56 16.21 -6.71
N VAL A 61 -0.57 16.64 -5.93
CA VAL A 61 0.20 15.75 -5.05
C VAL A 61 -0.68 15.19 -3.93
N ALA A 62 -1.58 15.99 -3.34
CA ALA A 62 -2.55 15.49 -2.36
C ALA A 62 -3.48 14.43 -2.97
N PHE A 63 -3.95 14.66 -4.20
CA PHE A 63 -4.80 13.73 -4.92
C PHE A 63 -4.08 12.42 -5.25
N GLU A 64 -2.85 12.47 -5.78
CA GLU A 64 -2.01 11.29 -6.04
C GLU A 64 -1.79 10.46 -4.78
N CYS A 65 -1.48 11.10 -3.64
CA CYS A 65 -1.33 10.37 -2.38
C CYS A 65 -2.65 9.73 -1.91
N ALA A 66 -3.78 10.42 -2.10
CA ALA A 66 -5.09 9.89 -1.76
C ALA A 66 -5.51 8.71 -2.66
N THR A 67 -5.22 8.77 -3.97
CA THR A 67 -5.52 7.68 -4.90
C THR A 67 -4.62 6.47 -4.63
N LEU A 68 -3.33 6.68 -4.37
CA LEU A 68 -2.40 5.59 -4.04
C LEU A 68 -2.82 4.86 -2.76
N THR A 69 -3.08 5.58 -1.66
CA THR A 69 -3.54 4.95 -0.40
C THR A 69 -4.86 4.20 -0.58
N ARG A 70 -5.79 4.74 -1.38
CA ARG A 70 -7.06 4.07 -1.70
C ARG A 70 -6.86 2.82 -2.55
N MET A 71 -5.97 2.86 -3.55
CA MET A 71 -5.64 1.69 -4.38
C MET A 71 -5.03 0.57 -3.54
N VAL A 72 -4.12 0.90 -2.61
CA VAL A 72 -3.54 -0.07 -1.68
C VAL A 72 -4.61 -0.70 -0.79
N ASN A 73 -5.53 0.10 -0.28
CA ASN A 73 -6.64 -0.41 0.53
C ASN A 73 -7.54 -1.36 -0.26
N LEU A 74 -7.93 -0.98 -1.48
CA LEU A 74 -8.74 -1.83 -2.36
C LEU A 74 -8.01 -3.12 -2.75
N MET A 75 -6.69 -3.06 -2.96
CA MET A 75 -5.90 -4.25 -3.27
C MET A 75 -5.87 -5.21 -2.08
N THR A 76 -5.77 -4.68 -0.87
CA THR A 76 -5.78 -5.44 0.38
C THR A 76 -7.14 -6.09 0.62
N GLU A 77 -8.22 -5.34 0.45
CA GLU A 77 -9.59 -5.86 0.54
C GLU A 77 -9.86 -6.94 -0.52
N ALA A 78 -9.38 -6.74 -1.76
CA ALA A 78 -9.49 -7.74 -2.82
C ALA A 78 -8.73 -9.03 -2.47
N ASN A 79 -7.52 -8.92 -1.92
CA ASN A 79 -6.73 -10.07 -1.47
C ASN A 79 -7.46 -10.84 -0.35
N GLU A 80 -8.01 -10.13 0.63
CA GLU A 80 -8.80 -10.72 1.71
C GLU A 80 -10.06 -11.42 1.19
N SER A 81 -10.75 -10.83 0.21
CA SER A 81 -11.95 -11.41 -0.41
C SER A 81 -11.67 -12.74 -1.13
N ILE A 82 -10.49 -12.89 -1.74
CA ILE A 82 -10.07 -14.16 -2.36
C ILE A 82 -9.94 -15.24 -1.30
N GLY A 83 -9.37 -14.89 -0.14
CA GLY A 83 -9.27 -15.79 1.01
C GLY A 83 -10.64 -16.21 1.53
N TRP A 84 -11.58 -15.26 1.62
CA TRP A 84 -12.95 -15.54 2.07
C TRP A 84 -13.72 -16.44 1.10
N GLU A 85 -13.64 -16.17 -0.20
CA GLU A 85 -14.30 -16.99 -1.22
C GLU A 85 -13.72 -18.41 -1.25
N LEU A 86 -12.39 -18.53 -1.18
CA LEU A 86 -11.72 -19.84 -1.12
C LEU A 86 -12.05 -20.61 0.16
N TYR A 87 -12.24 -19.90 1.29
CA TYR A 87 -12.66 -20.51 2.55
C TYR A 87 -14.11 -21.01 2.50
N ASN A 88 -15.01 -20.28 1.83
CA ASN A 88 -16.41 -20.66 1.70
C ASN A 88 -16.67 -21.78 0.69
N LEU A 89 -15.71 -22.11 -0.18
CA LEU A 89 -15.80 -23.33 -0.96
C LEU A 89 -15.73 -24.54 -0.02
N ASP A 90 -16.63 -25.50 -0.20
CA ASP A 90 -16.57 -26.83 0.44
C ASP A 90 -15.43 -27.70 -0.14
N TRP A 91 -14.28 -27.10 -0.43
CA TRP A 91 -13.07 -27.78 -0.87
C TRP A 91 -12.65 -28.94 0.05
N PRO A 92 -12.86 -28.92 1.39
CA PRO A 92 -12.51 -30.06 2.23
C PRO A 92 -13.39 -31.27 1.97
N GLU A 93 -14.66 -31.05 1.56
CA GLU A 93 -15.64 -32.11 1.30
C GLU A 93 -15.63 -32.55 -0.17
N THR A 94 -15.29 -31.64 -1.08
CA THR A 94 -15.28 -31.90 -2.53
C THR A 94 -14.01 -32.60 -3.00
N LEU A 95 -12.88 -32.42 -2.30
CA LEU A 95 -11.68 -33.19 -2.55
C LEU A 95 -11.79 -34.58 -1.89
N GLU A 96 -12.30 -35.56 -2.62
CA GLU A 96 -12.27 -36.96 -2.19
C GLU A 96 -10.84 -37.54 -2.37
N CYS A 97 -10.33 -38.18 -1.32
CA CYS A 97 -9.01 -38.80 -1.36
C CYS A 97 -9.08 -40.19 -1.99
N ASP A 98 -8.88 -40.27 -3.31
CA ASP A 98 -8.67 -41.55 -3.98
C ASP A 98 -7.24 -42.08 -3.71
N GLN A 99 -7.09 -43.37 -3.42
CA GLN A 99 -5.79 -44.00 -3.14
C GLN A 99 -4.82 -43.86 -4.31
N GLN A 100 -5.35 -43.74 -5.54
CA GLN A 100 -4.57 -43.63 -6.76
C GLN A 100 -3.98 -42.22 -6.98
N PHE A 101 -4.49 -41.20 -6.29
CA PHE A 101 -4.12 -39.78 -6.45
C PHE A 101 -3.69 -39.10 -5.13
N GLN A 102 -3.20 -39.88 -4.15
CA GLN A 102 -2.81 -39.36 -2.84
C GLN A 102 -1.75 -38.25 -2.89
N GLU A 103 -0.79 -38.32 -3.80
CA GLU A 103 0.25 -37.29 -3.95
C GLU A 103 -0.34 -35.98 -4.49
N ASP A 104 -1.21 -36.08 -5.50
CA ASP A 104 -1.89 -34.92 -6.09
C ASP A 104 -2.86 -34.27 -5.10
N TYR A 105 -3.60 -35.07 -4.33
CA TYR A 105 -4.47 -34.59 -3.25
C TYR A 105 -3.69 -33.74 -2.21
N ARG A 106 -2.53 -34.23 -1.76
CA ARG A 106 -1.68 -33.52 -0.80
C ARG A 106 -1.14 -32.22 -1.39
N SER A 107 -0.73 -32.26 -2.66
CA SER A 107 -0.22 -31.09 -3.40
C SER A 107 -1.29 -29.99 -3.51
N VAL A 108 -2.51 -30.35 -3.94
CA VAL A 108 -3.62 -29.39 -4.08
C VAL A 108 -4.04 -28.84 -2.72
N ARG A 109 -4.16 -29.70 -1.70
CA ARG A 109 -4.47 -29.25 -0.33
C ARG A 109 -3.42 -28.28 0.20
N GLN A 110 -2.15 -28.55 -0.02
CA GLN A 110 -1.07 -27.66 0.39
C GLN A 110 -1.14 -26.33 -0.36
N ALA A 111 -1.39 -26.35 -1.68
CA ALA A 111 -1.56 -25.14 -2.48
C ALA A 111 -2.74 -24.28 -1.99
N VAL A 112 -3.90 -24.88 -1.70
CA VAL A 112 -5.07 -24.17 -1.16
C VAL A 112 -4.77 -23.54 0.20
N LEU A 113 -4.12 -24.28 1.10
CA LEU A 113 -3.72 -23.76 2.41
C LEU A 113 -2.72 -22.61 2.29
N THR A 114 -1.74 -22.70 1.38
CA THR A 114 -0.80 -21.61 1.11
C THR A 114 -1.50 -20.38 0.56
N VAL A 115 -2.43 -20.53 -0.38
CA VAL A 115 -3.20 -19.40 -0.92
C VAL A 115 -4.06 -18.76 0.18
N LEU A 116 -4.68 -19.56 1.04
CA LEU A 116 -5.47 -19.05 2.17
C LEU A 116 -4.58 -18.26 3.16
N GLU A 117 -3.40 -18.79 3.48
CA GLU A 117 -2.44 -18.12 4.37
C GLU A 117 -1.96 -16.77 3.79
N VAL A 118 -1.66 -16.72 2.49
CA VAL A 118 -1.22 -15.50 1.81
C VAL A 118 -2.37 -14.49 1.63
N ALA A 119 -3.58 -14.95 1.35
CA ALA A 119 -4.76 -14.10 1.17
C ALA A 119 -5.19 -13.40 2.48
N GLN A 120 -4.93 -14.04 3.63
CA GLN A 120 -5.21 -13.46 4.95
C GLN A 120 -4.16 -12.46 5.43
N GLN A 121 -2.98 -12.42 4.79
CA GLN A 121 -1.97 -11.42 5.13
C GLN A 121 -2.24 -10.13 4.35
N PRO A 122 -2.16 -8.95 5.01
CA PRO A 122 -2.10 -7.70 4.26
C PRO A 122 -0.91 -7.74 3.31
N LEU A 123 -1.04 -7.14 2.13
CA LEU A 123 -0.09 -7.26 0.99
C LEU A 123 1.34 -6.77 1.26
N GLY A 124 1.69 -6.45 2.50
CA GLY A 124 3.05 -6.18 2.90
C GLY A 124 3.60 -4.91 2.25
N LEU A 125 2.72 -3.99 1.82
CA LEU A 125 3.08 -2.62 1.45
C LEU A 125 3.36 -1.82 2.73
N ASN A 126 4.38 -2.30 3.44
CA ASN A 126 4.86 -1.75 4.68
C ASN A 126 5.98 -0.78 4.33
N CYS A 127 5.86 0.48 4.73
CA CYS A 127 6.94 1.46 4.64
C CYS A 127 8.09 1.04 5.55
N PHE A 128 8.87 0.05 5.14
CA PHE A 128 9.99 -0.55 5.88
C PHE A 128 9.58 -1.07 7.28
N GLY A 129 8.35 -1.57 7.42
CA GLY A 129 7.81 -2.05 8.70
C GLY A 129 7.45 -0.98 9.73
N PHE A 130 7.58 0.32 9.40
CA PHE A 130 7.14 1.40 10.29
C PHE A 130 5.62 1.52 10.36
N PHE A 131 4.96 1.42 9.20
CA PHE A 131 3.51 1.48 9.07
C PHE A 131 3.07 0.90 7.74
N GLU A 132 1.82 0.44 7.70
CA GLU A 132 1.15 0.02 6.47
C GLU A 132 0.59 1.26 5.75
N PHE A 133 0.78 1.33 4.42
CA PHE A 133 0.38 2.47 3.61
C PHE A 133 -1.14 2.48 3.35
N THR A 134 -1.92 2.78 4.38
CA THR A 134 -3.40 2.76 4.34
C THR A 134 -4.01 4.16 4.22
N GLN A 135 -5.32 4.21 3.95
CA GLN A 135 -6.07 5.47 3.88
C GLN A 135 -6.06 6.24 5.21
N ASP A 136 -5.99 5.56 6.35
CA ASP A 136 -5.92 6.24 7.66
C ASP A 136 -4.63 7.05 7.81
N ARG A 137 -3.52 6.56 7.24
CA ARG A 137 -2.24 7.28 7.22
C ARG A 137 -2.30 8.55 6.37
N PHE A 138 -3.17 8.62 5.37
CA PHE A 138 -3.38 9.86 4.62
C PHE A 138 -3.92 10.99 5.52
N TRP A 139 -4.83 10.68 6.44
CA TRP A 139 -5.35 11.66 7.39
C TRP A 139 -4.27 12.13 8.37
N GLU A 140 -3.45 11.21 8.86
CA GLU A 140 -2.29 11.55 9.69
C GLU A 140 -1.28 12.41 8.93
N LEU A 141 -1.04 12.11 7.65
CA LEU A 141 -0.19 12.92 6.77
C LEU A 141 -0.71 14.34 6.63
N LEU A 142 -2.01 14.52 6.38
CA LEU A 142 -2.63 15.84 6.30
C LEU A 142 -2.51 16.60 7.62
N ASN A 143 -2.73 15.92 8.75
CA ASN A 143 -2.55 16.52 10.07
C ASN A 143 -1.09 16.92 10.31
N MET A 144 -0.13 16.09 9.91
CA MET A 144 1.30 16.39 9.99
C MET A 144 1.67 17.60 9.12
N ALA A 145 1.19 17.65 7.87
CA ALA A 145 1.40 18.77 6.97
C ALA A 145 0.79 20.07 7.53
N TYR A 146 -0.42 20.00 8.12
CA TYR A 146 -1.06 21.14 8.77
C TYR A 146 -0.28 21.64 9.99
N ASN A 147 0.19 20.73 10.85
CA ASN A 147 1.01 21.08 12.01
C ASN A 147 2.33 21.72 11.57
N PHE A 148 2.97 21.16 10.54
CA PHE A 148 4.21 21.72 9.99
C PHE A 148 3.98 23.09 9.34
N TYR A 149 2.88 23.27 8.59
CA TYR A 149 2.47 24.58 8.07
C TYR A 149 2.26 25.59 9.20
N THR A 150 1.54 25.21 10.26
CA THR A 150 1.26 26.08 11.41
C THR A 150 2.56 26.46 12.12
N PHE A 151 3.49 25.52 12.26
CA PHE A 151 4.83 25.79 12.75
C PHE A 151 5.56 26.80 11.85
N LEU A 152 5.64 26.55 10.55
CA LEU A 152 6.31 27.47 9.60
C LEU A 152 5.71 28.87 9.66
N ARG A 153 4.38 28.97 9.71
CA ARG A 153 3.65 30.25 9.85
C ARG A 153 3.92 30.97 11.16
N ASN A 154 4.14 30.27 12.27
CA ASN A 154 4.43 30.91 13.55
C ASN A 154 5.89 31.41 13.64
N PHE A 155 6.79 30.88 12.82
CA PHE A 155 8.21 31.27 12.77
C PHE A 155 8.52 32.32 11.68
N VAL A 156 7.67 32.43 10.67
CA VAL A 156 7.70 33.45 9.59
C VAL A 156 6.88 34.67 9.98
#